data_AF-A0A9D9ELQ5-F1
#
_entry.id   AF-A0A9D9ELQ5-F1
#
_cell.length_a   1.000
_cell.length_b   1.000
_cell.length_c   1.000
_cell.angle_alpha   90.00
_cell.angle_beta   90.00
_cell.angle_gamma   90.00
#
_symmetry.space_group_name_H-M   'P 1'
#
loop_
_entity.id
_entity.type
_entity.pdbx_description
1 polymer ?
#
loop_
_entity_poly.entity_id
_entity_poly.type
_entity_poly.pdbx_seq_one_letter_code
_entity_poly.pdbx_strand_id
1 'polypeptide(L)'
;MVNEFAAAALRAKQAGFDGVEIHACHGYLLHQFATPYYNRRTDNYGGSRENRYRLTIEVYEVISRAVGEDFPVWIKVQSEDHFEQGVTHEDCLYLCRELAARGIDAIEVSGPFTEYKMNTAYFKEMADKIARETSVPVIVTGGNRIYEEM
;
A
#
# COMPACT_ATOMS: atom_id res chain seq x y z
N MET A 1 2.71 0.98 18.69
CA MET A 1 2.17 1.41 17.38
C MET A 1 1.75 0.24 16.50
N VAL A 2 2.65 -0.70 16.15
CA VAL A 2 2.29 -1.87 15.31
C VAL A 2 1.21 -2.76 15.96
N ASN A 3 1.26 -2.95 17.28
CA ASN A 3 0.27 -3.75 18.00
C ASN A 3 -1.13 -3.13 17.98
N GLU A 4 -1.23 -1.82 17.80
CA GLU A 4 -2.45 -1.04 17.78
C GLU A 4 -3.17 -1.20 16.45
N PHE A 5 -2.41 -1.37 15.34
CA PHE A 5 -2.94 -1.83 14.06
C PHE A 5 -3.51 -3.26 14.17
N ALA A 6 -2.77 -4.19 14.77
CA ALA A 6 -3.25 -5.55 14.99
C ALA A 6 -4.52 -5.58 15.86
N ALA A 7 -4.54 -4.80 16.95
CA ALA A 7 -5.71 -4.68 17.82
C ALA A 7 -6.91 -4.04 17.09
N ALA A 8 -6.69 -3.10 16.17
CA ALA A 8 -7.75 -2.52 15.34
C ALA A 8 -8.32 -3.54 14.34
N ALA A 9 -7.46 -4.31 13.67
CA ALA A 9 -7.88 -5.37 12.76
C ALA A 9 -8.69 -6.46 13.48
N LEU A 10 -8.27 -6.86 14.69
CA LEU A 10 -9.04 -7.77 15.53
C LEU A 10 -10.42 -7.22 15.90
N ARG A 11 -10.52 -5.93 16.23
CA ARG A 11 -11.82 -5.29 16.48
C ARG A 11 -12.70 -5.27 15.23
N ALA A 12 -12.13 -5.02 14.06
CA ALA A 12 -12.87 -5.09 12.80
C ALA A 12 -13.41 -6.51 12.55
N LYS A 13 -12.57 -7.54 12.72
CA LYS A 13 -12.99 -8.94 12.63
C LYS A 13 -14.11 -9.27 13.61
N GLN A 14 -13.97 -8.86 14.87
CA GLN A 14 -14.99 -9.08 15.92
C GLN A 14 -16.30 -8.36 15.64
N ALA A 15 -16.25 -7.23 14.94
CA ALA A 15 -17.43 -6.47 14.53
C ALA A 15 -18.14 -7.07 13.29
N GLY A 16 -17.57 -8.11 12.68
CA GLY A 16 -18.17 -8.80 11.54
C GLY A 16 -17.82 -8.20 10.17
N PHE A 17 -16.73 -7.43 10.06
CA PHE A 17 -16.15 -7.12 8.76
C PHE A 17 -15.56 -8.38 8.12
N ASP A 18 -15.48 -8.42 6.79
CA ASP A 18 -14.92 -9.56 6.05
C ASP A 18 -13.39 -9.47 5.86
N GLY A 19 -12.79 -8.31 6.08
CA GLY A 19 -11.35 -8.08 5.90
C GLY A 19 -10.94 -6.66 6.26
N VAL A 20 -9.66 -6.33 6.07
CA VAL A 20 -9.11 -4.99 6.33
C VAL A 20 -8.14 -4.51 5.25
N GLU A 21 -8.19 -3.21 4.97
CA GLU A 21 -7.20 -2.51 4.15
C GLU A 21 -6.19 -1.75 5.02
N ILE A 22 -4.90 -1.92 4.73
CA ILE A 22 -3.82 -1.11 5.28
C ILE A 22 -3.66 0.14 4.40
N HIS A 23 -3.85 1.32 4.98
CA HIS A 23 -3.69 2.57 4.24
C HIS A 23 -2.23 3.06 4.26
N ALA A 24 -1.52 2.95 3.14
CA ALA A 24 -0.10 3.33 2.98
C ALA A 24 0.17 4.31 1.83
N CYS A 25 -0.70 5.31 1.67
CA CYS A 25 -0.62 6.35 0.64
C CYS A 25 -1.14 7.70 1.17
N HIS A 26 -1.23 8.70 0.29
CA HIS A 26 -1.91 9.98 0.52
C HIS A 26 -1.34 10.86 1.65
N GLY A 27 -0.05 10.76 2.00
CA GLY A 27 0.55 11.60 3.05
C GLY A 27 0.27 11.15 4.48
N TYR A 28 -0.42 10.02 4.68
CA TYR A 28 -0.65 9.46 6.02
C TYR A 28 0.58 8.73 6.56
N LEU A 29 0.49 8.24 7.80
CA LEU A 29 1.60 7.71 8.59
C LEU A 29 2.55 6.78 7.81
N LEU A 30 2.03 5.71 7.20
CA LEU A 30 2.89 4.73 6.52
C LEU A 30 3.53 5.30 5.24
N HIS A 31 2.84 6.22 4.56
CA HIS A 31 3.42 6.97 3.44
C HIS A 31 4.51 7.95 3.90
N GLN A 32 4.32 8.62 5.05
CA GLN A 32 5.34 9.51 5.62
C GLN A 32 6.64 8.76 5.92
N PHE A 33 6.57 7.51 6.40
CA PHE A 33 7.75 6.66 6.57
C PHE A 33 8.38 6.28 5.23
N ALA A 34 7.55 6.10 4.20
CA ALA A 34 7.97 5.66 2.88
C ALA A 34 8.72 6.72 2.07
N THR A 35 8.66 8.02 2.35
CA THR A 35 9.37 9.05 1.54
C THR A 35 10.49 9.75 2.33
N PRO A 36 11.70 9.92 1.74
CA PRO A 36 12.76 10.73 2.35
C PRO A 36 12.40 12.21 2.56
N TYR A 37 11.37 12.72 1.88
CA TYR A 37 10.85 14.08 2.09
C TYR A 37 10.36 14.27 3.53
N TYR A 38 9.56 13.33 4.04
CA TYR A 38 9.03 13.34 5.41
C TYR A 38 9.92 12.58 6.40
N ASN A 39 10.46 11.42 6.01
CA ASN A 39 11.24 10.56 6.88
C ASN A 39 12.75 10.79 6.73
N ARG A 40 13.28 11.63 7.61
CA ARG A 40 14.71 11.96 7.72
C ARG A 40 15.38 11.25 8.90
N ARG A 41 14.81 10.14 9.37
CA ARG A 41 15.36 9.37 10.48
C ARG A 41 16.68 8.73 10.08
N THR A 42 17.55 8.55 11.06
CA THR A 42 18.87 7.89 10.91
C THR A 42 18.93 6.53 11.61
N ASP A 43 17.79 6.06 12.13
CA ASP A 43 17.68 4.74 12.74
C ASP A 43 17.19 3.69 11.72
N ASN A 44 16.82 2.51 12.20
CA ASN A 44 16.41 1.38 11.36
C ASN A 44 15.07 1.59 10.64
N TYR A 45 14.41 2.73 10.81
CA TYR A 45 13.17 3.08 10.12
C TYR A 45 13.33 4.24 9.12
N GLY A 46 14.55 4.73 8.87
CA GLY A 46 14.83 5.75 7.86
C GLY A 46 16.12 5.49 7.07
N GLY A 47 16.43 6.40 6.14
CA GLY A 47 17.57 6.27 5.24
C GLY A 47 17.27 5.35 4.06
N SER A 48 17.72 4.09 4.13
CA SER A 48 17.57 3.15 3.02
C SER A 48 16.10 2.85 2.70
N ARG A 49 15.83 2.36 1.47
CA ARG A 49 14.48 1.98 1.05
C ARG A 49 13.89 0.89 1.95
N GLU A 50 14.70 -0.10 2.29
CA GLU A 50 14.34 -1.22 3.17
C GLU A 50 13.91 -0.70 4.55
N ASN A 51 14.64 0.26 5.11
CA ASN A 51 14.31 0.86 6.40
C ASN A 51 13.03 1.71 6.33
N ARG A 52 12.86 2.51 5.26
CA ARG A 52 11.65 3.33 5.07
C ARG A 52 10.37 2.49 5.01
N TYR A 53 10.42 1.31 4.38
CA TYR A 53 9.28 0.41 4.29
C TYR A 53 9.16 -0.61 5.42
N ARG A 54 10.16 -0.70 6.31
CA ARG A 54 10.18 -1.63 7.45
C ARG A 54 8.89 -1.56 8.27
N LEU A 55 8.45 -0.35 8.61
CA LEU A 55 7.25 -0.17 9.42
C LEU A 55 6.00 -0.71 8.72
N THR A 56 5.83 -0.44 7.42
CA THR A 56 4.68 -0.92 6.64
C THR A 56 4.64 -2.45 6.60
N ILE A 57 5.80 -3.07 6.40
CA ILE A 57 5.94 -4.53 6.39
C ILE A 57 5.63 -5.11 7.78
N GLU A 58 6.17 -4.53 8.85
CA GLU A 58 5.89 -4.97 10.23
C GLU A 58 4.40 -4.84 10.58
N VAL A 59 3.73 -3.77 10.13
CA VAL A 59 2.28 -3.57 10.31
C VAL A 59 1.49 -4.68 9.63
N TYR A 60 1.83 -5.02 8.37
CA TYR A 60 1.18 -6.14 7.68
C TYR A 60 1.40 -7.47 8.42
N GLU A 61 2.64 -7.78 8.81
CA GLU A 61 2.97 -9.04 9.49
C GLU A 61 2.22 -9.21 10.82
N VAL A 62 2.09 -8.14 11.61
CA VAL A 62 1.35 -8.22 12.88
C VAL A 62 -0.17 -8.28 12.68
N ILE A 63 -0.72 -7.62 11.66
CA ILE A 63 -2.14 -7.72 11.32
C ILE A 63 -2.45 -9.14 10.85
N SER A 64 -1.73 -9.63 9.84
CA SER A 64 -1.93 -10.96 9.25
C SER A 64 -1.88 -12.06 10.32
N ARG A 65 -0.87 -12.04 11.19
CA ARG A 65 -0.77 -12.99 12.32
C ARG A 65 -1.94 -12.87 13.31
N ALA A 66 -2.45 -11.67 13.57
CA ALA A 66 -3.51 -11.46 14.55
C ALA A 66 -4.87 -11.92 14.02
N VAL A 67 -5.17 -11.65 12.74
CA VAL A 67 -6.47 -11.96 12.14
C VAL A 67 -6.55 -13.38 11.57
N GLY A 68 -5.42 -14.01 11.25
CA GLY A 68 -5.35 -15.37 10.70
C GLY A 68 -5.67 -15.42 9.21
N GLU A 69 -5.43 -16.58 8.59
CA GLU A 69 -5.47 -16.76 7.12
C GLU A 69 -6.87 -16.61 6.51
N ASP A 70 -7.94 -16.87 7.27
CA ASP A 70 -9.33 -16.76 6.79
C ASP A 70 -9.88 -15.32 6.80
N PHE A 71 -9.02 -14.31 6.97
CA PHE A 71 -9.44 -12.91 7.06
C PHE A 71 -8.55 -12.03 6.17
N PRO A 72 -8.99 -11.71 4.94
CA PRO A 72 -8.20 -10.96 3.98
C PRO A 72 -7.63 -9.64 4.50
N VAL A 73 -6.35 -9.44 4.22
CA VAL A 73 -5.58 -8.24 4.48
C VAL A 73 -4.96 -7.76 3.18
N TRP A 74 -5.36 -6.57 2.74
CA TRP A 74 -4.78 -5.93 1.57
C TRP A 74 -4.22 -4.55 1.91
N ILE A 75 -3.53 -3.91 0.96
CA ILE A 75 -2.89 -2.62 1.17
C ILE A 75 -3.22 -1.65 0.05
N LYS A 76 -3.42 -0.39 0.40
CA LYS A 76 -3.46 0.73 -0.54
C LYS A 76 -2.11 1.43 -0.61
N VAL A 77 -1.44 1.37 -1.78
CA VAL A 77 -0.09 1.90 -1.99
C VAL A 77 -0.06 3.20 -2.80
N GLN A 78 0.94 4.03 -2.52
CA GLN A 78 1.24 5.23 -3.31
C GLN A 78 2.07 4.82 -4.53
N SER A 79 1.56 5.02 -5.74
CA SER A 79 2.28 4.72 -6.99
C SER A 79 3.51 5.61 -7.19
N GLU A 80 3.37 6.91 -6.97
CA GLU A 80 4.42 7.91 -7.02
C GLU A 80 3.94 9.23 -6.37
N ASP A 81 4.85 10.15 -6.10
CA ASP A 81 4.54 11.42 -5.41
C ASP A 81 4.68 12.68 -6.29
N HIS A 82 5.42 12.61 -7.40
CA HIS A 82 5.74 13.74 -8.28
C HIS A 82 6.43 14.96 -7.64
N PHE A 83 7.13 14.77 -6.52
CA PHE A 83 8.00 15.80 -5.93
C PHE A 83 9.37 15.23 -5.56
N GLU A 84 10.34 16.14 -5.38
CA GLU A 84 11.71 15.76 -5.01
C GLU A 84 11.72 14.99 -3.68
N GLN A 85 12.44 13.87 -3.64
CA GLN A 85 12.45 12.95 -2.50
C GLN A 85 11.11 12.27 -2.20
N GLY A 86 10.14 12.30 -3.11
CA GLY A 86 8.90 11.53 -3.01
C GLY A 86 9.07 10.03 -3.25
N VAL A 87 8.01 9.26 -3.03
CA VAL A 87 7.89 7.86 -3.46
C VAL A 87 7.98 7.79 -4.98
N THR A 88 8.77 6.84 -5.49
CA THR A 88 8.87 6.51 -6.92
C THR A 88 8.10 5.23 -7.26
N HIS A 89 7.85 5.00 -8.55
CA HIS A 89 7.30 3.70 -9.00
C HIS A 89 8.15 2.50 -8.57
N GLU A 90 9.48 2.62 -8.57
CA GLU A 90 10.38 1.55 -8.12
C GLU A 90 10.29 1.32 -6.60
N ASP A 91 10.05 2.37 -5.81
CA ASP A 91 9.75 2.22 -4.39
C ASP A 91 8.41 1.50 -4.18
N CYS A 92 7.39 1.84 -4.98
CA CYS A 92 6.09 1.17 -4.94
C CYS A 92 6.20 -0.32 -5.33
N LEU A 93 6.86 -0.64 -6.45
CA LEU A 93 7.11 -2.03 -6.88
C LEU A 93 7.91 -2.82 -5.83
N TYR A 94 8.91 -2.19 -5.20
CA TYR A 94 9.63 -2.82 -4.09
C TYR A 94 8.69 -3.25 -2.96
N LEU A 95 7.82 -2.36 -2.48
CA LEU A 95 6.86 -2.69 -1.43
C LEU A 95 5.90 -3.81 -1.88
N CYS A 96 5.40 -3.72 -3.12
CA CYS A 96 4.48 -4.72 -3.68
C CYS A 96 5.12 -6.12 -3.71
N ARG A 97 6.39 -6.23 -4.16
CA ARG A 97 7.13 -7.49 -4.20
C ARG A 97 7.37 -8.04 -2.78
N GLU A 98 7.74 -7.18 -1.83
CA GLU A 98 7.95 -7.59 -0.44
C GLU A 98 6.67 -8.14 0.21
N LEU A 99 5.53 -7.49 -0.01
CA LEU A 99 4.25 -7.94 0.54
C LEU A 99 3.70 -9.17 -0.18
N ALA A 100 3.89 -9.27 -1.49
CA ALA A 100 3.55 -10.47 -2.26
C ALA A 100 4.32 -11.69 -1.76
N ALA A 101 5.62 -11.55 -1.48
CA ALA A 101 6.44 -12.62 -0.91
C ALA A 101 5.98 -13.07 0.49
N ARG A 102 5.17 -12.25 1.18
CA ARG A 102 4.63 -12.55 2.52
C ARG A 102 3.17 -12.98 2.51
N GLY A 103 2.56 -13.10 1.33
CA GLY A 103 1.20 -13.61 1.17
C GLY A 103 0.10 -12.57 1.37
N ILE A 104 0.32 -11.31 1.02
CA ILE A 104 -0.76 -10.31 1.04
C ILE A 104 -1.89 -10.67 0.06
N ASP A 105 -3.14 -10.42 0.46
CA ASP A 105 -4.30 -10.92 -0.28
C ASP A 105 -4.65 -10.08 -1.52
N ALA A 106 -4.38 -8.78 -1.49
CA ALA A 106 -4.51 -7.89 -2.63
C ALA A 106 -3.63 -6.64 -2.49
N ILE A 107 -3.45 -5.92 -3.59
CA ILE A 107 -2.79 -4.62 -3.63
C ILE A 107 -3.69 -3.64 -4.38
N GLU A 108 -4.06 -2.55 -3.72
CA GLU A 108 -4.80 -1.45 -4.32
C GLU A 108 -3.85 -0.28 -4.64
N VAL A 109 -3.90 0.21 -5.88
CA VAL A 109 -2.98 1.27 -6.33
C VAL A 109 -3.68 2.63 -6.28
N SER A 110 -3.00 3.62 -5.72
CA SER A 110 -3.41 5.03 -5.70
C SER A 110 -2.26 5.97 -6.04
N GLY A 111 -2.48 7.28 -5.93
CA GLY A 111 -1.51 8.33 -6.23
C GLY A 111 -1.82 9.64 -5.51
N PRO A 112 -1.10 10.72 -5.82
CA PRO A 112 -1.22 11.98 -5.10
C PRO A 112 -2.52 12.70 -5.48
N PHE A 113 -2.91 13.69 -4.69
CA PHE A 113 -4.06 14.54 -5.01
C PHE A 113 -3.67 15.54 -6.12
N THR A 114 -3.68 15.09 -7.38
CA THR A 114 -3.39 15.92 -8.56
C THR A 114 -4.59 16.00 -9.51
N GLU A 115 -4.55 16.96 -10.44
CA GLU A 115 -5.55 17.05 -11.50
C GLU A 115 -5.35 15.90 -12.50
N TYR A 116 -6.15 14.86 -12.34
CA TYR A 116 -6.23 13.79 -13.32
C TYR A 116 -7.21 14.14 -14.44
N LYS A 117 -6.87 13.77 -15.68
CA LYS A 117 -7.77 13.93 -16.84
C LYS A 117 -9.08 13.18 -16.56
N MET A 118 -10.21 13.87 -16.61
CA MET A 118 -11.52 13.24 -16.41
C MET A 118 -11.70 12.09 -17.42
N ASN A 119 -11.97 10.87 -16.91
CA ASN A 119 -12.40 9.67 -17.65
C ASN A 119 -11.31 8.72 -18.19
N THR A 120 -10.20 8.53 -17.49
CA THR A 120 -9.26 7.42 -17.76
C THR A 120 -8.91 6.70 -16.47
N ALA A 121 -8.61 5.40 -16.51
CA ALA A 121 -8.09 4.66 -15.36
C ALA A 121 -6.68 5.15 -14.97
N TYR A 122 -6.58 6.05 -13.98
CA TYR A 122 -5.36 6.83 -13.69
C TYR A 122 -4.14 5.98 -13.37
N PHE A 123 -4.36 4.87 -12.65
CA PHE A 123 -3.29 4.01 -12.15
C PHE A 123 -3.17 2.70 -12.92
N LYS A 124 -3.82 2.56 -14.09
CA LYS A 124 -3.83 1.33 -14.88
C LYS A 124 -2.43 0.85 -15.24
N GLU A 125 -1.56 1.75 -15.72
CA GLU A 125 -0.19 1.38 -16.08
C GLU A 125 0.62 0.85 -14.90
N MET A 126 0.46 1.45 -13.72
CA MET A 126 1.15 0.98 -12.51
C MET A 126 0.57 -0.35 -12.03
N ALA A 127 -0.76 -0.52 -12.09
CA ALA A 127 -1.41 -1.76 -11.75
C ALA A 127 -0.99 -2.91 -12.67
N ASP A 128 -0.89 -2.66 -13.98
CA ASP A 128 -0.39 -3.63 -14.96
C ASP A 128 1.03 -4.09 -14.64
N LYS A 129 1.90 -3.19 -14.18
CA LYS A 129 3.26 -3.54 -13.74
C LYS A 129 3.24 -4.43 -12.50
N ILE A 130 2.45 -4.07 -11.48
CA ILE A 130 2.34 -4.88 -10.25
C ILE A 130 1.79 -6.28 -10.58
N ALA A 131 0.77 -6.38 -11.44
CA ALA A 131 0.16 -7.65 -11.85
C ALA A 131 1.11 -8.54 -12.69
N ARG A 132 2.09 -7.96 -13.38
CA ARG A 132 3.12 -8.71 -14.12
C ARG A 132 4.24 -9.23 -13.23
N GLU A 133 4.52 -8.55 -12.14
CA GLU A 133 5.65 -8.84 -11.26
C GLU A 133 5.27 -9.61 -9.99
N THR A 134 3.98 -9.64 -9.67
CA THR A 134 3.43 -10.32 -8.51
C THR A 134 2.29 -11.24 -8.93
N SER A 135 2.06 -12.32 -8.19
CA SER A 135 0.88 -13.18 -8.37
C SER A 135 -0.33 -12.70 -7.56
N VAL A 136 -0.27 -11.48 -7.00
CA VAL A 136 -1.27 -10.94 -6.08
C VAL A 136 -2.36 -10.22 -6.87
N PRO A 137 -3.66 -10.39 -6.52
CA PRO A 137 -4.74 -9.59 -7.09
C PRO A 137 -4.49 -8.09 -6.96
N VAL A 138 -4.67 -7.34 -8.05
CA VAL A 138 -4.45 -5.88 -8.09
C VAL A 138 -5.77 -5.14 -8.31
N ILE A 139 -6.04 -4.16 -7.46
CA ILE A 139 -7.22 -3.30 -7.52
C ILE A 139 -6.81 -1.93 -8.08
N VAL A 140 -7.43 -1.53 -9.18
CA VAL A 140 -7.18 -0.24 -9.85
C VAL A 140 -8.19 0.78 -9.38
N THR A 141 -7.71 1.92 -8.88
CA THR A 141 -8.57 3.08 -8.56
C THR A 141 -8.37 4.25 -9.50
N GLY A 142 -9.22 5.26 -9.36
CA GLY A 142 -9.07 6.55 -10.01
C GLY A 142 -9.56 6.56 -11.46
N GLY A 143 -10.62 7.33 -11.71
CA GLY A 143 -11.04 7.65 -13.09
C GLY A 143 -11.68 6.51 -13.90
N ASN A 144 -11.90 5.34 -13.29
CA ASN A 144 -12.70 4.25 -13.86
C ASN A 144 -14.16 4.71 -14.00
N ARG A 145 -14.52 5.28 -15.15
CA ARG A 145 -15.87 5.81 -15.44
C ARG A 145 -16.51 5.24 -16.69
N ILE A 146 -15.75 4.45 -17.46
CA ILE A 146 -16.18 3.82 -18.70
C ILE A 146 -16.17 2.32 -18.47
N TYR A 147 -17.34 1.68 -18.56
CA TYR A 147 -17.51 0.25 -18.23
C TYR A 147 -16.70 -0.63 -19.18
N GLU A 148 -16.61 -0.26 -20.45
CA GLU A 148 -15.87 -0.99 -21.49
C GLU A 148 -14.34 -0.95 -21.28
N GLU A 149 -13.85 -0.06 -20.41
CA GLU A 149 -12.43 0.08 -20.08
C GLU A 149 -12.03 -0.59 -18.75
N MET A 150 -13.04 -1.07 -17.99
CA MET A 150 -12.91 -1.84 -16.74
C MET A 150 -12.77 -3.33 -17.02
#